data_AF-Q05FQ0-F1
#
_entry.id   AF-Q05FQ0-F1
#
_cell.length_a   1.000
_cell.length_b   1.000
_cell.length_c   1.000
_cell.angle_alpha   90.00
_cell.angle_beta   90.00
_cell.angle_gamma   90.00
#
_symmetry.space_group_name_H-M   'P 1'
#
loop_
_entity.id
_entity.type
_entity.pdbx_description
1 polymer ?
#
loop_
_entity_poly.entity_id
_entity_poly.type
_entity_poly.pdbx_seq_one_letter_code
_entity_poly.pdbx_strand_id
1 'polypeptide(L)'
;MTRSKPNKNTKKYLKHNKGFYGRKKNCLKLAKQYYIKSLFKKYIDKKNKKRLILKKKIALINFFSRIYFGLSYSKFVYILKINNCKLNKNIILFLLLKTIV
;
A
#
# COMPACT_ATOMS: atom_id res chain seq x y z
N MET A 1 15.53 38.51 -27.62
CA MET A 1 16.06 37.13 -27.45
C MET A 1 14.92 36.17 -27.12
N THR A 2 14.45 35.37 -28.07
CA THR A 2 13.44 34.33 -27.80
C THR A 2 14.11 33.11 -27.17
N ARG A 3 13.88 32.86 -25.88
CA ARG A 3 14.31 31.60 -25.22
C ARG A 3 13.67 30.42 -25.94
N SER A 4 14.46 29.40 -26.28
CA SER A 4 13.93 28.16 -26.87
C SER A 4 12.90 27.51 -25.93
N LYS A 5 11.81 26.99 -26.48
CA LYS A 5 10.75 26.35 -25.71
C LYS A 5 11.32 25.11 -25.01
N PRO A 6 11.15 24.96 -23.69
CA PRO A 6 11.67 23.77 -23.01
C PRO A 6 11.01 22.51 -23.57
N ASN A 7 11.84 21.52 -23.93
CA ASN A 7 11.44 20.24 -24.49
C ASN A 7 10.25 19.63 -23.72
N LYS A 8 9.27 19.03 -24.41
CA LYS A 8 8.10 18.39 -23.76
C LYS A 8 8.50 17.43 -22.63
N ASN A 9 9.63 16.73 -22.82
CA ASN A 9 10.21 15.81 -21.83
C ASN A 9 10.71 16.50 -20.55
N THR A 10 11.32 17.70 -20.64
CA THR A 10 11.80 18.42 -19.45
C THR A 10 10.63 18.83 -18.56
N LYS A 11 9.53 19.33 -19.18
CA LYS A 11 8.28 19.64 -18.48
C LYS A 11 7.68 18.41 -17.80
N LYS A 12 7.70 17.24 -18.45
CA LYS A 12 7.18 15.97 -17.88
C LYS A 12 7.92 15.58 -16.59
N TYR A 13 9.25 15.57 -16.60
CA TYR A 13 10.04 15.18 -15.43
C TYR A 13 9.85 16.14 -14.24
N LEU A 14 9.86 17.45 -14.49
CA LEU A 14 9.65 18.45 -13.44
C LEU A 14 8.21 18.40 -12.88
N LYS A 15 7.20 18.16 -13.73
CA LYS A 15 5.80 17.98 -13.29
C LYS A 15 5.63 16.77 -12.37
N HIS A 16 6.22 15.63 -12.71
CA HIS A 16 6.17 14.43 -11.85
C HIS A 16 6.88 14.65 -10.51
N ASN A 17 7.91 15.51 -10.50
CA ASN A 17 8.79 15.64 -9.35
C ASN A 17 8.48 16.81 -8.41
N LYS A 18 7.36 17.51 -8.58
CA LYS A 18 7.01 18.70 -7.78
C LYS A 18 7.07 18.47 -6.26
N GLY A 19 6.72 17.27 -5.80
CA GLY A 19 6.72 16.90 -4.37
C GLY A 19 8.05 16.40 -3.82
N PHE A 20 9.11 16.27 -4.62
CA PHE A 20 10.41 15.84 -4.08
C PHE A 20 11.14 16.98 -3.37
N TYR A 21 11.85 16.61 -2.31
CA TYR A 21 12.66 17.53 -1.52
C TYR A 21 13.90 18.04 -2.27
N GLY A 22 14.28 19.30 -1.99
CA GLY A 22 15.52 19.92 -2.45
C GLY A 22 15.65 20.04 -3.98
N ARG A 23 16.86 19.82 -4.51
CA ARG A 23 17.18 20.01 -5.94
C ARG A 23 16.48 19.02 -6.87
N LYS A 24 15.83 17.97 -6.36
CA LYS A 24 15.18 16.90 -7.15
C LYS A 24 13.95 17.38 -7.94
N LYS A 25 13.29 18.44 -7.45
CA LYS A 25 12.15 19.09 -8.13
C LYS A 25 12.56 20.13 -9.18
N ASN A 26 13.75 20.72 -9.06
CA ASN A 26 14.18 21.86 -9.89
C ASN A 26 15.29 21.50 -10.89
N CYS A 27 16.24 20.65 -10.52
CA CYS A 27 17.37 20.26 -11.36
C CYS A 27 16.98 19.11 -12.30
N LEU A 28 17.02 19.34 -13.62
CA LEU A 28 16.60 18.36 -14.62
C LEU A 28 17.35 17.02 -14.56
N LYS A 29 18.67 17.05 -14.34
CA LYS A 29 19.50 15.84 -14.25
C LYS A 29 19.05 14.95 -13.09
N LEU A 30 18.90 15.53 -11.90
CA LEU A 30 18.37 14.83 -10.73
C LEU A 30 16.91 14.42 -10.95
N ALA A 31 16.10 15.29 -11.55
CA ALA A 31 14.69 15.01 -11.76
C ALA A 31 14.47 13.77 -12.64
N LYS A 32 15.22 13.63 -13.73
CA LYS A 32 15.19 12.44 -14.61
C LYS A 32 15.57 11.16 -13.85
N GLN A 33 16.64 11.20 -13.04
CA GLN A 33 17.08 10.06 -12.24
C GLN A 33 16.00 9.64 -11.21
N TYR A 34 15.43 10.60 -10.49
CA TYR A 34 14.41 10.33 -9.48
C TYR A 34 13.08 9.88 -10.10
N TYR A 35 12.72 10.41 -11.27
CA TYR A 35 11.55 9.96 -12.02
C TYR A 35 11.63 8.46 -12.30
N ILE A 36 12.74 7.98 -12.88
CA ILE A 36 12.94 6.55 -13.17
C ILE A 36 12.90 5.72 -11.88
N LYS A 37 13.63 6.14 -10.83
CA LYS A 37 13.62 5.45 -9.52
C LYS A 37 12.22 5.35 -8.92
N SER A 38 11.41 6.42 -9.01
CA SER A 38 10.05 6.44 -8.49
C SER A 38 9.11 5.49 -9.23
N LEU A 39 9.27 5.36 -10.55
CA LEU A 39 8.50 4.41 -11.35
C LEU A 39 8.83 2.96 -10.98
N PHE A 40 10.11 2.66 -10.78
CA PHE A 40 10.57 1.34 -10.34
C PHE A 40 10.03 1.01 -8.93
N LYS A 41 10.15 1.94 -7.97
CA LYS A 41 9.56 1.78 -6.63
C LYS A 41 8.05 1.56 -6.70
N LYS A 42 7.32 2.39 -7.46
CA LYS A 42 5.87 2.23 -7.67
C LYS A 42 5.50 0.84 -8.20
N TYR A 43 6.30 0.27 -9.10
CA TYR A 43 6.08 -1.07 -9.62
C TYR A 43 6.26 -2.15 -8.53
N ILE A 44 7.34 -2.07 -7.75
CA ILE A 44 7.58 -2.98 -6.63
C ILE A 44 6.49 -2.83 -5.56
N ASP A 45 6.15 -1.60 -5.19
CA ASP A 45 5.17 -1.28 -4.15
C ASP A 45 3.78 -1.77 -4.52
N LYS A 46 3.39 -1.76 -5.81
CA LYS A 46 2.14 -2.39 -6.27
C LYS A 46 2.09 -3.89 -5.96
N LYS A 47 3.22 -4.60 -6.12
CA LYS A 47 3.32 -6.03 -5.77
C LYS A 47 3.32 -6.24 -4.25
N ASN A 48 4.08 -5.43 -3.51
CA ASN A 48 4.18 -5.51 -2.06
C ASN A 48 2.89 -5.08 -1.32
N LYS A 49 2.15 -4.11 -1.87
CA LYS A 49 0.88 -3.61 -1.29
C LYS A 49 -0.12 -4.74 -1.03
N LYS A 50 -0.20 -5.73 -1.94
CA LYS A 50 -1.06 -6.91 -1.76
C LYS A 50 -0.68 -7.70 -0.50
N ARG A 51 0.63 -7.93 -0.27
CA ARG A 51 1.16 -8.63 0.90
C ARG A 51 0.98 -7.83 2.19
N LEU A 52 1.25 -6.52 2.14
CA LEU A 52 1.09 -5.61 3.29
C LEU A 52 -0.37 -5.52 3.76
N ILE A 53 -1.32 -5.41 2.83
CA ILE A 53 -2.76 -5.39 3.15
C ILE A 53 -3.17 -6.72 3.82
N LEU A 54 -2.71 -7.85 3.31
CA LEU A 54 -2.98 -9.16 3.91
C LEU A 54 -2.37 -9.28 5.31
N LYS A 55 -1.12 -8.84 5.50
CA LYS A 55 -0.45 -8.82 6.80
C LYS A 55 -1.23 -7.99 7.82
N LYS A 56 -1.69 -6.79 7.44
CA LYS A 56 -2.52 -5.93 8.29
C LYS A 56 -3.82 -6.62 8.69
N LYS A 57 -4.51 -7.27 7.74
CA LYS A 57 -5.77 -7.98 8.03
C LYS A 57 -5.58 -9.15 8.99
N ILE A 58 -4.53 -9.95 8.81
CA ILE A 58 -4.22 -11.05 9.73
C ILE A 58 -3.92 -10.52 11.13
N ALA A 59 -3.14 -9.43 11.23
CA ALA A 59 -2.82 -8.80 12.51
C ALA A 59 -4.09 -8.31 13.23
N LEU A 60 -5.00 -7.63 12.52
CA LEU A 60 -6.26 -7.15 13.07
C LEU A 60 -7.19 -8.31 13.47
N ILE A 61 -7.35 -9.33 12.63
CA ILE A 61 -8.15 -10.51 12.97
C ILE A 61 -7.57 -11.21 14.20
N ASN A 62 -6.25 -11.35 14.31
CA ASN A 62 -5.60 -11.93 15.49
C ASN A 62 -5.85 -11.09 16.74
N PHE A 63 -5.79 -9.76 16.65
CA PHE A 63 -6.11 -8.85 17.75
C PHE A 63 -7.55 -9.04 18.24
N PHE A 64 -8.53 -8.97 17.32
CA PHE A 64 -9.94 -9.15 17.68
C PHE A 64 -10.27 -10.56 18.15
N SER A 65 -9.64 -11.59 17.56
CA SER A 65 -9.87 -12.98 17.99
C SER A 65 -9.41 -13.22 19.42
N ARG A 66 -8.31 -12.57 19.83
CA ARG A 66 -7.82 -12.63 21.21
C ARG A 66 -8.73 -11.87 22.17
N ILE A 67 -9.20 -10.68 21.79
CA ILE A 67 -10.04 -9.84 22.66
C ILE A 67 -11.43 -10.43 22.87
N TYR A 68 -12.11 -10.85 21.80
CA TYR A 68 -13.51 -11.27 21.89
C TYR A 68 -13.71 -12.74 22.21
N PHE A 69 -12.83 -13.61 21.71
CA PHE A 69 -12.99 -15.06 21.85
C PHE A 69 -11.92 -15.70 22.73
N GLY A 70 -10.85 -14.97 23.11
CA GLY A 70 -9.70 -15.57 23.81
C GLY A 70 -8.90 -16.56 22.96
N LEU A 71 -9.07 -16.55 21.63
CA LEU A 71 -8.47 -17.52 20.72
C LEU A 71 -7.28 -16.94 19.96
N SER A 72 -6.27 -17.77 19.70
CA SER A 72 -5.21 -17.43 18.76
C SER A 72 -5.73 -17.49 17.32
N TYR A 73 -5.13 -16.71 16.41
CA TYR A 73 -5.51 -16.71 14.99
C TYR A 73 -5.60 -18.12 14.38
N SER A 74 -4.64 -19.00 14.67
CA SER A 74 -4.63 -20.37 14.16
C SER A 74 -5.83 -21.18 14.63
N LYS A 75 -6.19 -21.08 15.93
CA LYS A 75 -7.38 -21.73 16.50
C LYS A 75 -8.66 -21.17 15.89
N PHE A 76 -8.76 -19.84 15.75
CA PHE A 76 -9.91 -19.17 15.15
C PHE A 76 -10.16 -19.62 13.70
N VAL A 77 -9.10 -19.66 12.87
CA VAL A 77 -9.20 -20.12 11.48
C VAL A 77 -9.54 -21.61 11.39
N TYR A 78 -9.02 -22.43 12.31
CA TYR A 78 -9.35 -23.84 12.39
C TYR A 78 -10.83 -24.08 12.67
N ILE A 79 -11.40 -23.37 13.65
CA ILE A 79 -12.84 -23.44 13.98
C ILE A 79 -13.70 -23.00 12.79
N LEU A 80 -13.34 -21.92 12.11
CA LEU A 80 -14.04 -21.48 10.90
C LEU A 80 -14.03 -22.54 9.79
N LYS A 81 -12.92 -23.27 9.64
CA LYS A 81 -12.78 -24.35 8.65
C LYS A 81 -13.67 -25.55 9.01
N ILE A 82 -13.71 -25.97 10.28
CA ILE A 82 -14.59 -27.04 10.76
C ILE A 82 -16.06 -26.68 10.48
N ASN A 83 -16.44 -25.43 10.73
CA ASN A 83 -17.80 -24.94 10.52
C ASN A 83 -18.11 -24.59 9.06
N ASN A 84 -17.26 -25.00 8.09
CA ASN A 84 -17.43 -24.75 6.66
C ASN A 84 -17.64 -23.28 6.24
N CYS A 85 -17.17 -22.33 7.06
CA CYS A 85 -17.29 -20.90 6.80
C CYS A 85 -16.21 -20.43 5.81
N LYS A 86 -16.49 -20.53 4.52
CA LYS A 86 -15.59 -20.09 3.42
C LYS A 86 -15.67 -18.57 3.19
N LEU A 87 -15.29 -17.78 4.20
CA LEU A 87 -15.33 -16.32 4.12
C LEU A 87 -13.97 -15.71 3.78
N ASN A 88 -14.00 -14.67 2.95
CA ASN A 88 -12.83 -13.83 2.68
C ASN A 88 -12.41 -13.08 3.97
N LYS A 89 -11.10 -12.94 4.21
CA LYS A 89 -10.56 -12.19 5.37
C LYS A 89 -11.09 -10.76 5.49
N ASN A 90 -11.49 -10.14 4.38
CA ASN A 90 -12.10 -8.81 4.38
C ASN A 90 -13.45 -8.82 5.09
N ILE A 91 -14.28 -9.81 4.78
CA ILE A 91 -15.62 -9.98 5.35
C ILE A 91 -15.49 -10.34 6.83
N ILE A 92 -14.59 -11.27 7.17
CA ILE A 92 -14.30 -11.63 8.57
C ILE A 92 -13.89 -10.39 9.37
N LEU A 93 -12.94 -9.60 8.86
CA LEU A 93 -12.51 -8.38 9.54
C LEU A 93 -13.65 -7.36 9.68
N PHE A 94 -14.48 -7.20 8.66
CA PHE A 94 -15.65 -6.30 8.72
C PHE A 94 -16.64 -6.73 9.81
N LEU A 95 -16.94 -8.03 9.92
CA LEU A 95 -17.81 -8.57 10.95
C LEU A 95 -17.22 -8.37 12.36
N LEU A 96 -15.92 -8.64 12.55
CA LEU A 96 -15.23 -8.41 13.82
C LEU A 96 -15.13 -6.93 14.21
N LEU A 97 -15.04 -6.04 13.23
CA LEU A 97 -15.10 -4.59 13.50
C LEU A 97 -16.51 -4.17 13.90
N LYS A 98 -17.53 -4.75 13.28
CA LYS A 98 -18.93 -4.48 13.61
C LYS A 98 -19.28 -4.89 15.05
N THR A 99 -18.61 -5.88 15.65
CA THR A 99 -18.86 -6.24 17.06
C THR A 99 -18.30 -5.23 18.08
N ILE A 100 -17.49 -4.25 17.64
CA ILE A 100 -16.98 -3.18 18.51
C ILE A 100 -18.00 -2.03 18.64
N VAL A 101 -18.74 -1.77 17.56
CA VAL A 101 -19.68 -0.66 17.41
C VAL A 101 -21.09 -1.14 17.72
#